data_AF-A0AAJ5VFC3-F1
#
_entry.id   AF-A0AAJ5VFC3-F1
#
_cell.length_a   1.000
_cell.length_b   1.000
_cell.length_c   1.000
_cell.angle_alpha   90.00
_cell.angle_beta   90.00
_cell.angle_gamma   90.00
#
_symmetry.space_group_name_H-M   'P 1'
#
loop_
_entity.id
_entity.type
_entity.pdbx_description
1 polymer ?
#
loop_
_entity_poly.entity_id
_entity_poly.type
_entity_poly.pdbx_seq_one_letter_code
_entity_poly.pdbx_strand_id
1 'polypeptide(L)' 'MSANPLTPAQPARSAAAVNEEIRSLWLRAGGHLTAEQRVEYERLITEWAAAVRREVVPAA' A
#
# COMPACT_ATOMS: atom_id res chain seq x y z
N MET A 1 18.72 13.71 18.84
CA MET A 1 18.37 13.76 17.41
C MET A 1 17.06 14.54 17.30
N SER A 2 17.15 15.82 16.91
CA SER A 2 15.96 16.67 16.75
C SER A 2 15.26 16.30 15.45
N ALA A 3 14.00 15.87 15.54
CA ALA A 3 13.16 15.67 14.37
C ALA A 3 12.89 17.04 13.71
N ASN A 4 13.23 17.16 12.43
CA ASN A 4 12.96 18.33 11.61
C ASN A 4 11.43 18.54 11.48
N PRO A 5 10.85 19.71 11.83
CA PRO A 5 9.41 19.81 12.02
C PRO A 5 8.56 19.98 10.74
N LEU A 6 9.10 19.85 9.52
CA LEU A 6 8.35 20.22 8.30
C LEU A 6 8.58 19.35 7.07
N THR A 7 9.00 18.09 7.18
CA THR A 7 8.88 17.20 6.02
C THR A 7 7.38 17.09 5.70
N PRO A 8 6.90 17.55 4.52
CA PRO A 8 5.52 17.33 4.14
C PRO A 8 5.31 15.81 4.21
N ALA A 9 4.26 15.37 4.90
CA ALA A 9 3.88 13.97 4.86
C ALA A 9 3.79 13.58 3.37
N GLN A 10 4.53 12.54 2.97
CA GLN A 10 4.45 12.09 1.59
C GLN A 10 2.98 11.80 1.26
N PRO A 11 2.48 12.28 0.11
CA PRO A 11 1.08 12.06 -0.25
C PRO A 11 0.77 10.57 -0.19
N ALA A 12 -0.34 10.22 0.46
CA ALA A 12 -0.73 8.84 0.63
C ALA A 12 -0.96 8.19 -0.76
N ARG A 13 -0.42 6.98 -0.95
CA ARG A 13 -0.48 6.26 -2.24
C ARG A 13 -1.92 5.98 -2.65
N SER A 14 -2.19 6.05 -3.95
CA SER A 14 -3.51 5.71 -4.51
C SER A 14 -3.79 4.21 -4.44
N ALA A 15 -5.06 3.84 -4.42
CA ALA A 15 -5.49 2.44 -4.43
C ALA A 15 -4.99 1.72 -5.69
N ALA A 16 -4.96 2.41 -6.83
CA ALA A 16 -4.43 1.88 -8.08
C ALA A 16 -2.94 1.50 -7.96
N ALA A 17 -2.12 2.38 -7.39
CA ALA A 17 -0.68 2.14 -7.22
C ALA A 17 -0.41 0.96 -6.27
N VAL A 18 -1.12 0.89 -5.13
CA VAL A 18 -0.96 -0.24 -4.19
C VAL A 18 -1.39 -1.56 -4.85
N ASN A 19 -2.46 -1.54 -5.66
CA ASN A 19 -2.93 -2.71 -6.39
C ASN A 19 -1.93 -3.18 -7.49
N GLU A 20 -1.16 -2.27 -8.09
CA GLU A 20 -0.07 -2.62 -9.01
C GLU A 20 1.07 -3.36 -8.30
N GLU A 21 1.39 -2.97 -7.07
CA GLU A 21 2.40 -3.66 -6.27
C GLU A 21 1.92 -5.05 -5.85
N ILE A 22 0.66 -5.20 -5.46
CA ILE A 22 0.06 -6.52 -5.19
C ILE A 22 0.18 -7.41 -6.43
N ARG A 23 -0.16 -6.92 -7.62
CA ARG A 23 -0.01 -7.68 -8.87
C ARG A 23 1.45 -8.04 -9.15
N SER A 24 2.37 -7.10 -8.94
CA SER A 24 3.80 -7.32 -9.13
C SER A 24 4.36 -8.38 -8.17
N LEU A 25 3.90 -8.39 -6.92
CA LEU A 25 4.24 -9.41 -5.94
C LEU A 25 3.82 -10.81 -6.43
N TRP A 26 2.58 -10.95 -6.92
CA TRP A 26 2.07 -12.22 -7.45
C TRP A 26 2.85 -12.70 -8.69
N LEU A 27 3.22 -11.78 -9.59
CA LEU A 27 4.02 -12.11 -10.77
C LEU A 27 5.41 -12.66 -10.38
N ARG A 28 6.08 -12.03 -9.40
CA ARG A 28 7.38 -12.49 -8.91
C ARG A 28 7.30 -13.78 -8.11
N ALA A 29 6.18 -14.02 -7.43
CA ALA A 29 5.97 -15.21 -6.60
C ALA A 29 5.61 -16.48 -7.39
N GLY A 30 5.36 -16.38 -8.71
CA GLY A 30 5.09 -17.57 -9.54
C GLY A 30 3.81 -18.32 -9.14
N GLY A 31 2.83 -17.63 -8.53
CA GLY A 31 1.54 -18.20 -8.15
C GLY A 31 1.44 -18.70 -6.70
N HIS A 32 2.51 -18.66 -5.91
CA HIS A 32 2.46 -18.96 -4.47
C HIS A 32 3.37 -18.04 -3.66
N LEU A 33 2.80 -17.39 -2.64
CA LEU A 33 3.56 -16.52 -1.75
C LEU A 33 4.31 -17.34 -0.70
N THR A 34 5.59 -17.02 -0.49
CA THR A 34 6.34 -17.45 0.69
C THR A 34 5.78 -16.82 1.97
N ALA A 35 6.24 -17.26 3.13
CA ALA A 35 5.84 -16.66 4.42
C ALA A 35 6.20 -15.16 4.49
N GLU A 36 7.36 -14.77 3.98
CA GLU A 36 7.80 -13.37 3.94
C GLU A 36 6.93 -12.54 2.97
N GLN A 37 6.68 -13.06 1.78
CA GLN A 37 5.82 -12.41 0.79
C GLN A 37 4.37 -12.28 1.28
N ARG A 38 3.90 -13.21 2.12
CA ARG A 38 2.59 -13.11 2.76
C ARG A 38 2.50 -11.91 3.71
N VAL A 39 3.54 -11.66 4.50
CA VAL A 39 3.60 -10.47 5.37
C VAL A 39 3.54 -9.19 4.53
N GLU A 40 4.28 -9.15 3.41
CA GLU A 40 4.23 -8.03 2.48
C GLU A 40 2.83 -7.86 1.87
N TYR A 41 2.20 -8.95 1.45
CA TYR A 41 0.85 -8.95 0.90
C TYR A 41 -0.19 -8.42 1.91
N GLU A 42 -0.14 -8.85 3.16
CA GLU A 42 -1.05 -8.39 4.22
C GLU A 42 -0.89 -6.89 4.49
N ARG A 43 0.35 -6.39 4.47
CA ARG A 43 0.64 -4.96 4.57
C ARG A 43 0.04 -4.20 3.39
N LEU A 44 0.22 -4.69 2.17
CA LEU A 44 -0.30 -4.07 0.95
C LEU A 44 -1.83 -4.07 0.91
N ILE A 45 -2.49 -5.15 1.34
CA ILE A 45 -3.95 -5.23 1.42
C ILE A 45 -4.51 -4.23 2.43
N THR A 46 -3.87 -4.12 3.60
CA THR A 46 -4.26 -3.14 4.63
C THR A 46 -4.16 -1.71 4.09
N GLU A 47 -3.06 -1.40 3.40
CA GLU A 47 -2.85 -0.09 2.81
C GLU A 47 -3.82 0.20 1.65
N TRP A 48 -4.06 -0.79 0.79
CA TRP A 48 -5.02 -0.70 -0.31
C TRP A 48 -6.42 -0.41 0.21
N ALA A 49 -6.87 -1.13 1.25
CA ALA A 49 -8.17 -0.89 1.87
C ALA A 49 -8.28 0.55 2.43
N ALA A 50 -7.21 1.07 3.03
CA ALA A 50 -7.18 2.46 3.49
C ALA A 50 -7.25 3.45 2.30
N ALA A 51 -6.51 3.18 1.21
CA ALA A 51 -6.53 4.01 0.01
C ALA A 51 -7.91 4.03 -0.66
N VAL A 52 -8.54 2.87 -0.83
CA VAL A 52 -9.91 2.76 -1.35
C VAL A 52 -10.88 3.57 -0.50
N ARG A 53 -10.81 3.48 0.84
CA ARG A 53 -11.69 4.27 1.72
C ARG A 53 -11.51 5.78 1.52
N ARG A 54 -10.27 6.26 1.38
CA ARG A 54 -10.02 7.69 1.12
C ARG A 54 -10.54 8.15 -0.24
N GLU A 55 -10.46 7.29 -1.25
CA GLU A 55 -10.89 7.60 -2.62
C GLU A 55 -12.41 7.47 -2.80
N VAL A 56 -13.06 6.57 -2.06
CA VAL A 56 -14.51 6.32 -2.14
C VAL A 56 -15.32 7.30 -1.30
N VAL A 57 -14.77 7.85 -0.20
CA VAL A 57 -15.44 8.92 0.54
C VAL A 57 -15.56 10.14 -0.38
N PRO A 58 -16.77 10.50 -0.85
CA PRO A 58 -16.96 11.72 -1.59
C PRO A 58 -16.52 12.87 -0.67
N ALA A 59 -15.76 13.83 -1.20
CA ALA A 59 -15.56 15.09 -0.49
C ALA A 59 -16.95 15.71 -0.23
N ALA A 60 -17.44 15.56 0.99
CA ALA A 60 -18.71 16.09 1.46
C ALA A 60 -18.55 17.54 1.90
#